data_AF-A0A662S0F2-F1
#
_entry.id   AF-A0A662S0F2-F1
#
_cell.length_a   1.000
_cell.length_b   1.000
_cell.length_c   1.000
_cell.angle_alpha   90.00
_cell.angle_beta   90.00
_cell.angle_gamma   90.00
#
_symmetry.space_group_name_H-M   'P 1'
#
loop_
_entity.id
_entity.type
_entity.pdbx_description
1 polymer ?
#
loop_
_entity_poly.entity_id
_entity_poly.type
_entity_poly.pdbx_seq_one_letter_code
_entity_poly.pdbx_strand_id
1 'polypeptide(L)' 'MTALISSHLLDMVERFCTKVGIINQGVLVAEGSIDEIRRRAESGEEATLEEVFLRIVGGSNGD' A
#
# COMPACT_ATOMS: atom_id res chain seq x y z
N MET A 1 1.83 20.02 9.97
CA MET A 1 1.70 18.92 10.95
C MET A 1 1.73 17.63 10.16
N THR A 2 2.60 16.69 10.53
CA THR A 2 2.75 15.40 9.84
C THR A 2 2.52 14.30 10.87
N ALA A 3 1.62 13.38 10.57
CA ALA A 3 1.30 12.25 11.44
C ALA A 3 1.53 10.95 10.67
N LEU A 4 2.11 9.95 11.35
CA LEU A 4 2.25 8.61 10.83
C LEU A 4 1.19 7.73 11.47
N ILE A 5 0.43 7.03 10.64
CA ILE A 5 -0.66 6.15 11.07
C ILE A 5 -0.32 4.74 10.57
N SER A 6 -0.25 3.79 11.49
CA SER A 6 -0.07 2.37 11.18
C SER A 6 -1.30 1.63 11.66
N SER A 7 -2.00 0.97 10.76
CA SER A 7 -3.15 0.13 11.04
C SER A 7 -3.13 -1.08 10.11
N HIS A 8 -3.72 -2.18 10.56
CA HIS A 8 -3.98 -3.34 9.71
C HIS A 8 -5.22 -3.13 8.81
N LEU A 9 -6.06 -2.15 9.14
CA LEU A 9 -7.25 -1.81 8.36
C LEU A 9 -6.88 -0.86 7.21
N LEU A 10 -6.62 -1.43 6.05
CA LEU A 10 -6.18 -0.69 4.86
C LEU A 10 -7.24 0.30 4.33
N ASP A 11 -8.54 0.01 4.51
CA ASP A 11 -9.64 0.95 4.18
C ASP A 11 -9.54 2.27 4.97
N MET A 12 -9.22 2.17 6.27
CA MET A 12 -9.01 3.35 7.10
C MET A 12 -7.80 4.14 6.61
N VAL A 13 -6.70 3.45 6.28
CA VAL A 13 -5.49 4.11 5.76
C VAL A 13 -5.81 4.84 4.45
N GLU A 14 -6.57 4.24 3.55
CA GLU A 14 -6.98 4.85 2.27
C GLU A 14 -7.81 6.13 2.47
N ARG A 15 -8.66 6.18 3.50
CA ARG A 15 -9.56 7.32 3.75
C ARG A 15 -8.90 8.46 4.52
N PHE A 16 -7.96 8.15 5.40
CA PHE A 16 -7.32 9.14 6.29
C PHE A 16 -5.93 9.58 5.84
N CYS A 17 -5.20 8.73 5.11
CA CYS A 17 -3.81 9.02 4.74
C CYS A 17 -3.72 9.61 3.34
N THR A 18 -2.91 10.66 3.22
CA THR A 18 -2.59 11.30 1.93
C THR A 18 -1.47 10.57 1.19
N LYS A 19 -0.60 9.87 1.94
CA LYS A 19 0.48 9.05 1.42
C LYS A 19 0.52 7.73 2.17
N VAL A 20 0.93 6.67 1.48
CA VAL A 20 1.03 5.33 2.03
C VAL A 20 2.39 4.76 1.71
N GLY A 21 2.99 4.10 2.70
CA GLY A 21 4.20 3.30 2.55
C GLY A 21 3.89 1.85 2.91
N ILE A 22 4.32 0.91 2.08
CA ILE A 22 4.22 -0.53 2.31
C ILE A 22 5.60 -1.02 2.73
N ILE A 23 5.69 -1.57 3.94
CA ILE A 23 6.91 -2.14 4.49
C ILE A 23 6.70 -3.65 4.60
N ASN A 24 7.58 -4.43 3.98
CA ASN A 24 7.61 -5.88 4.09
C ASN A 24 8.98 -6.31 4.64
N GLN A 25 8.98 -7.15 5.68
CA GLN A 25 10.21 -7.67 6.31
C GLN A 25 11.27 -6.59 6.65
N GLY A 26 10.81 -5.40 7.07
CA GLY A 26 11.71 -4.26 7.40
C GLY A 26 12.22 -3.47 6.20
N VAL A 27 11.75 -3.78 4.99
CA VAL A 27 12.11 -3.07 3.74
C VAL A 27 10.90 -2.31 3.22
N LEU A 28 11.08 -1.03 2.91
CA LEU A 28 10.07 -0.22 2.22
C LEU A 28 9.99 -0.66 0.76
N VAL A 29 8.96 -1.43 0.41
CA VAL A 29 8.77 -2.00 -0.93
C VAL A 29 8.01 -1.06 -1.84
N ALA A 30 7.17 -0.19 -1.28
CA ALA A 30 6.47 0.85 -2.01
C ALA A 30 6.20 2.07 -1.11
N GLU A 31 6.27 3.27 -1.68
CA GLU A 31 5.90 4.52 -1.03
C GLU A 31 5.33 5.46 -2.09
N GLY A 32 4.27 6.19 -1.76
CA GLY A 32 3.69 7.18 -2.65
C GLY A 32 2.27 7.57 -2.24
N SER A 33 1.59 8.30 -3.12
CA SER A 33 0.14 8.50 -3.02
C SER A 33 -0.60 7.20 -3.32
N ILE A 34 -1.85 7.05 -2.85
CA ILE A 34 -2.69 5.87 -3.13
C ILE A 34 -2.73 5.56 -4.63
N ASP A 35 -2.91 6.59 -5.45
CA ASP A 35 -2.95 6.53 -6.91
C ASP A 35 -1.62 6.03 -7.54
N GLU A 36 -0.48 6.42 -6.95
CA GLU A 36 0.85 5.97 -7.38
C GLU A 36 1.09 4.51 -7.00
N ILE A 37 0.67 4.13 -5.79
CA ILE A 37 0.74 2.76 -5.27
C ILE A 37 -0.14 1.82 -6.13
N ARG A 38 -1.35 2.25 -6.50
CA ARG A 38 -2.25 1.52 -7.43
C ARG A 38 -1.63 1.31 -8.81
N ARG A 39 -1.04 2.36 -9.40
CA ARG A 39 -0.29 2.26 -10.66
C ARG A 39 0.87 1.28 -10.56
N ARG A 40 1.61 1.33 -9.45
CA ARG A 40 2.80 0.51 -9.22
C ARG A 40 2.49 -0.99 -9.07
N ALA A 41 1.28 -1.33 -8.63
CA ALA A 41 0.80 -2.71 -8.53
C ALA A 41 0.05 -3.20 -9.78
N GLU A 42 0.01 -2.41 -10.86
CA GLU A 42 -0.65 -2.76 -12.12
C GLU A 42 -2.09 -3.28 -11.92
N SER A 43 -2.78 -2.76 -10.91
CA SER A 43 -4.03 -3.36 -10.42
C SER A 43 -5.28 -2.76 -11.08
N GLY A 44 -5.12 -1.82 -12.00
CA GLY A 44 -6.23 -1.03 -12.55
C GLY A 44 -6.67 0.08 -11.59
N GLU A 45 -7.39 1.08 -12.10
CA GLU A 45 -7.77 2.29 -11.33
C GLU A 45 -8.74 2.00 -10.17
N GLU A 46 -9.45 0.87 -10.22
CA GLU A 46 -10.46 0.47 -9.23
C GLU A 46 -9.95 -0.46 -8.12
N ALA A 47 -8.66 -0.84 -8.14
CA ALA A 47 -8.12 -1.74 -7.13
C ALA A 47 -8.04 -1.10 -5.75
N THR A 48 -8.42 -1.86 -4.74
CA THR A 48 -8.35 -1.45 -3.34
C THR A 48 -6.91 -1.46 -2.84
N LEU A 49 -6.61 -0.65 -1.81
CA LEU A 49 -5.30 -0.67 -1.15
C LEU A 49 -4.91 -2.08 -0.64
N GLU A 50 -5.91 -2.90 -0.28
CA GLU A 50 -5.73 -4.30 0.13
C GLU A 50 -5.25 -5.20 -1.02
N GLU A 51 -5.88 -5.13 -2.19
CA GLU A 51 -5.45 -5.88 -3.36
C GLU A 51 -4.04 -5.47 -3.82
N VAL A 52 -3.77 -4.16 -3.78
CA VAL A 52 -2.45 -3.61 -4.10
C VAL A 52 -1.39 -4.12 -3.12
N PHE A 53 -1.69 -4.09 -1.82
CA PHE A 53 -0.80 -4.65 -0.79
C PHE A 53 -0.55 -6.14 -1.02
N LEU A 54 -1.59 -6.93 -1.26
CA LEU A 54 -1.48 -8.36 -1.53
C LEU A 54 -0.66 -8.66 -2.78
N ARG A 55 -0.73 -7.85 -3.83
CA ARG A 55 0.12 -8.03 -5.01
C ARG A 55 1.58 -7.68 -4.74
N ILE A 56 1.84 -6.56 -4.07
CA ILE A 56 3.20 -6.10 -3.80
C ILE A 56 3.91 -7.05 -2.83
N VAL A 57 3.22 -7.50 -1.79
CA VAL A 57 3.77 -8.41 -0.77
C VAL A 57 3.70 -9.87 -1.21
N GLY A 58 2.58 -10.30 -1.78
CA GLY A 58 2.38 -11.68 -2.27
C GLY A 58 3.24 -12.05 -3.47
N GLY A 59 3.69 -11.08 -4.27
CA GLY A 59 4.70 -11.29 -5.30
C GLY A 59 6.13 -11.46 -4.76
N SER A 60 6.39 -11.07 -3.51
CA SER A 60 7.73 -11.09 -2.89
C SER A 60 8.01 -12.38 -2.09
N ASN A 61 7.03 -13.27 -1.93
CA ASN A 61 7.22 -14.55 -1.22
C ASN A 61 6.59 -15.70 -2.01
N GLY A 62 7.15 -15.98 -3.18
CA GLY A 62 7.01 -17.27 -3.85
C GLY A 62 7.98 -18.29 -3.24
N ASP A 63 7.60 -18.83 -2.09
CA ASP A 63 7.87 -20.22 -1.65
C ASP A 63 6.64 -20.69 -0.85
#